data_AF-A0A8H3CCP1-F1
#
_entry.id   AF-A0A8H3CCP1-F1
#
_cell.length_a   1.000
_cell.length_b   1.000
_cell.length_c   1.000
_cell.angle_alpha   90.00
_cell.angle_beta   90.00
_cell.angle_gamma   90.00
#
_symmetry.space_group_name_H-M   'P 1'
#
loop_
_entity.id
_entity.type
_entity.pdbx_description
1 polymer ?
#
loop_
_entity_poly.entity_id
_entity_poly.type
_entity_poly.pdbx_seq_one_letter_code
_entity_poly.pdbx_strand_id
1 'polypeptide(L)'
;MAFCTHVPLGNHDDCARPRAQLWWPTRNEVAARHVRSRPFPRSQLLPIMRRIGSEFGIRASVFFSAATVNGAFGGLLAAAISKMDGIGGKPAWAWIFILEGLATIMAGTASFWMIQDFPDKAKFLTDEERAFVVHRLQSDDQFSAAGEKLRAKYIFQALKDWKTWLGMLCYIGSGGPLHAFSLFTPSIIHQLGYTATSANLLSVPVYAWACLLTIGVGYTADRIGNRGIFNLIFLTIGMAGYIILITSRNPALSYFAVYLAASGIYPLIPNTIAWMSNNVEGSYKRSVALGMIISFGNLNGAVSSNIYRARDKPWYTLGHGILLMYIIIGWVTSFAFIILLRRENAKRERGERDEVLTDASCSEKAVESRNGVYATVEEAKRDKGDEWSGYRYIT
;
A
#
# COMPACT_ATOMS: atom_id res chain seq x y z
N MET A 1 -12.19 -12.64 -44.74
CA MET A 1 -12.04 -12.34 -46.17
C MET A 1 -10.65 -11.76 -46.37
N ALA A 2 -9.82 -12.43 -47.19
CA ALA A 2 -8.47 -12.06 -47.69
C ALA A 2 -7.34 -11.85 -46.64
N PHE A 3 -6.13 -12.41 -46.75
CA PHE A 3 -5.49 -13.30 -47.75
C PHE A 3 -4.22 -13.92 -47.12
N CYS A 4 -3.94 -15.17 -47.49
CA CYS A 4 -2.71 -15.95 -47.20
C CYS A 4 -1.43 -15.34 -47.80
N THR A 5 -0.28 -15.63 -47.19
CA THR A 5 0.91 -16.19 -47.90
C THR A 5 1.81 -16.96 -46.94
N HIS A 6 1.90 -18.28 -47.17
CA HIS A 6 2.98 -19.19 -46.77
C HIS A 6 4.14 -19.07 -47.76
N VAL A 7 5.40 -19.16 -47.30
CA VAL A 7 6.53 -19.78 -48.04
C VAL A 7 7.52 -20.40 -47.01
N PRO A 8 8.18 -21.55 -47.29
CA PRO A 8 8.74 -22.48 -46.29
C PRO A 8 10.29 -22.66 -46.30
N LEU A 9 10.77 -23.38 -45.28
CA LEU A 9 11.91 -24.32 -45.19
C LEU A 9 13.32 -23.93 -45.68
N GLY A 10 14.30 -24.11 -44.79
CA GLY A 10 15.72 -24.27 -45.11
C GLY A 10 16.48 -24.95 -43.96
N ASN A 11 16.68 -26.26 -44.09
CA ASN A 11 17.59 -27.07 -43.28
C ASN A 11 19.05 -26.73 -43.62
N HIS A 12 19.91 -26.62 -42.63
CA HIS A 12 21.32 -27.03 -42.73
C HIS A 12 21.82 -27.41 -41.33
N ASP A 13 22.01 -28.72 -41.13
CA ASP A 13 22.93 -29.27 -40.13
C ASP A 13 24.36 -28.93 -40.56
N ASP A 14 25.19 -28.45 -39.63
CA ASP A 14 26.61 -28.74 -39.67
C ASP A 14 27.27 -28.71 -38.29
N CYS A 15 28.11 -29.71 -38.09
CA CYS A 15 28.70 -30.19 -36.85
C CYS A 15 30.10 -29.59 -36.66
N ALA A 16 30.47 -29.12 -35.45
CA ALA A 16 31.83 -29.28 -34.84
C ALA A 16 32.09 -28.33 -33.64
N ARG A 17 32.58 -28.91 -32.54
CA ARG A 17 33.48 -28.30 -31.53
C ARG A 17 34.90 -28.86 -31.80
N PRO A 18 36.07 -28.24 -31.43
CA PRO A 18 36.39 -27.83 -30.03
C PRO A 18 37.43 -26.70 -29.79
N ARG A 19 37.53 -26.23 -28.51
CA ARG A 19 38.70 -25.65 -27.75
C ARG A 19 39.51 -24.47 -28.39
N ALA A 20 39.95 -23.40 -27.72
CA ALA A 20 40.08 -23.02 -26.32
C ALA A 20 40.44 -21.50 -26.19
N GLN A 21 40.16 -20.91 -25.01
CA GLN A 21 40.96 -19.90 -24.27
C GLN A 21 41.10 -18.46 -24.87
N LEU A 22 40.93 -17.33 -24.16
CA LEU A 22 41.41 -16.96 -22.82
C LEU A 22 40.81 -15.55 -22.38
N TRP A 23 40.24 -15.44 -21.16
CA TRP A 23 40.23 -14.31 -20.17
C TRP A 23 39.15 -13.21 -20.32
N TRP A 24 38.24 -12.94 -19.38
CA TRP A 24 38.30 -12.87 -17.89
C TRP A 24 36.96 -13.30 -17.24
N PRO A 25 36.95 -13.94 -16.05
CA PRO A 25 35.71 -14.23 -15.31
C PRO A 25 35.33 -13.08 -14.36
N THR A 26 34.17 -12.45 -14.59
CA THR A 26 33.55 -11.57 -13.61
C THR A 26 33.00 -12.38 -12.44
N ARG A 27 33.34 -11.91 -11.23
CA ARG A 27 33.19 -12.48 -9.88
C ARG A 27 31.83 -13.11 -9.49
N ASN A 28 30.81 -13.09 -10.34
CA ASN A 28 29.44 -13.55 -10.05
C ASN A 28 29.10 -14.95 -10.60
N GLU A 29 29.86 -15.51 -11.56
CA GLU A 29 29.55 -16.85 -12.12
C GLU A 29 29.99 -18.03 -11.23
N VAL A 30 30.96 -17.82 -10.33
CA VAL A 30 31.40 -18.87 -9.40
C VAL A 30 30.36 -19.10 -8.29
N ALA A 31 29.53 -18.10 -7.97
CA ALA A 31 28.45 -18.25 -7.01
C ALA A 31 27.27 -19.07 -7.57
N ALA A 32 27.01 -19.03 -8.88
CA ALA A 32 25.82 -19.65 -9.47
C ALA A 32 25.96 -21.17 -9.68
N ARG A 33 27.18 -21.71 -9.87
CA ARG A 33 27.39 -23.15 -10.06
C ARG A 33 27.52 -23.96 -8.78
N HIS A 34 27.76 -23.31 -7.64
CA HIS A 34 27.87 -23.99 -6.33
C HIS A 34 26.56 -24.06 -5.53
N VAL A 35 25.45 -23.55 -6.07
CA VAL A 35 24.17 -23.43 -5.33
C VAL A 35 23.20 -24.60 -5.58
N ARG A 36 23.51 -25.54 -6.49
CA ARG A 36 22.59 -26.65 -6.84
C ARG A 36 22.69 -27.91 -5.98
N SER A 37 23.56 -27.98 -4.97
CA SER A 37 23.81 -29.26 -4.26
C SER A 37 23.97 -29.20 -2.74
N ARG A 38 23.62 -28.10 -2.07
CA ARG A 38 23.63 -28.06 -0.60
C ARG A 38 22.26 -27.63 -0.06
N PRO A 39 21.67 -28.36 0.90
CA PRO A 39 20.48 -27.91 1.59
C PRO A 39 20.85 -26.65 2.36
N PHE A 40 20.38 -25.49 1.88
CA PHE A 40 20.57 -24.24 2.59
C PHE A 40 19.83 -24.31 3.93
N PRO A 41 20.48 -24.01 5.07
CA PRO A 41 19.79 -23.98 6.34
C PRO A 41 18.69 -22.91 6.29
N ARG A 42 17.47 -23.29 6.69
CA ARG A 42 16.25 -22.43 6.71
C ARG A 42 16.49 -21.02 7.29
N SER A 43 17.50 -20.86 8.14
CA SER A 43 17.89 -19.59 8.78
C SER A 43 18.41 -18.51 7.81
N GLN A 44 18.94 -18.85 6.63
CA GLN A 44 19.44 -17.86 5.65
C GLN A 44 18.43 -17.52 4.54
N LEU A 45 17.45 -18.39 4.29
CA LEU A 45 16.36 -18.14 3.35
C LEU A 45 15.32 -17.18 3.93
N LEU A 46 15.05 -17.27 5.24
CA LEU A 46 14.10 -16.40 5.95
C LEU A 46 14.41 -14.90 5.79
N PRO A 47 15.66 -14.42 5.98
CA PRO A 47 16.00 -13.01 5.75
C PRO A 47 15.84 -12.54 4.31
N ILE A 48 16.17 -13.38 3.32
CA ILE A 48 16.12 -13.02 1.89
C ILE A 48 14.67 -13.02 1.39
N MET A 49 13.87 -14.02 1.75
CA MET A 49 12.42 -14.02 1.48
C MET A 49 11.70 -12.88 2.21
N ARG A 50 12.15 -12.53 3.43
CA ARG A 50 11.65 -11.36 4.18
C ARG A 50 12.05 -10.02 3.53
N ARG A 51 13.16 -9.97 2.80
CA ARG A 51 13.68 -8.78 2.08
C ARG A 51 12.92 -8.44 0.79
N ILE A 52 12.00 -9.31 0.39
CA ILE A 52 11.41 -9.33 -0.94
C ILE A 52 9.96 -8.80 -0.89
N GLY A 53 9.22 -9.10 0.19
CA GLY A 53 7.97 -8.42 0.56
C GLY A 53 8.18 -7.04 1.22
N SER A 54 9.43 -6.64 1.47
CA SER A 54 9.80 -5.44 2.23
C SER A 54 9.97 -4.17 1.39
N GLU A 55 9.58 -4.16 0.11
CA GLU A 55 9.67 -2.96 -0.73
C GLU A 55 8.32 -2.36 -1.09
N PHE A 56 7.22 -3.10 -0.87
CA PHE A 56 5.88 -2.60 -1.17
C PHE A 56 5.53 -1.37 -0.33
N GLY A 57 5.86 -1.38 0.97
CA GLY A 57 5.56 -0.27 1.87
C GLY A 57 6.28 1.00 1.50
N ILE A 58 7.59 0.95 1.27
CA ILE A 58 8.36 2.13 0.86
C ILE A 58 7.89 2.66 -0.50
N ARG A 59 7.57 1.80 -1.47
CA ARG A 59 7.03 2.23 -2.76
C ARG A 59 5.67 2.90 -2.61
N ALA A 60 4.79 2.33 -1.79
CA ALA A 60 3.51 2.94 -1.45
C ALA A 60 3.72 4.28 -0.71
N SER A 61 4.62 4.35 0.25
CA SER A 61 4.94 5.59 0.98
C SER A 61 5.48 6.69 0.06
N VAL A 62 6.35 6.36 -0.89
CA VAL A 62 6.85 7.31 -1.89
C VAL A 62 5.71 7.78 -2.78
N PHE A 63 4.84 6.89 -3.24
CA PHE A 63 3.66 7.27 -4.01
C PHE A 63 2.73 8.21 -3.22
N PHE A 64 2.41 7.87 -1.97
CA PHE A 64 1.56 8.68 -1.10
C PHE A 64 2.22 10.00 -0.68
N SER A 65 3.55 10.08 -0.63
CA SER A 65 4.25 11.35 -0.38
C SER A 65 4.06 12.37 -1.50
N ALA A 66 3.73 11.96 -2.74
CA ALA A 66 3.35 12.92 -3.78
C ALA A 66 2.08 13.69 -3.40
N ALA A 67 1.14 13.05 -2.69
CA ALA A 67 -0.08 13.71 -2.22
C ALA A 67 0.21 14.73 -1.11
N THR A 68 1.17 14.47 -0.22
CA THR A 68 1.57 15.44 0.82
C THR A 68 2.31 16.63 0.21
N VAL A 69 3.17 16.38 -0.79
CA VAL A 69 3.82 17.42 -1.59
C VAL A 69 2.78 18.28 -2.29
N ASN A 70 1.76 17.67 -2.90
CA ASN A 70 0.65 18.42 -3.49
C ASN A 70 -0.07 19.31 -2.46
N GLY A 71 -0.32 18.82 -1.25
CA GLY A 71 -0.89 19.64 -0.15
C GLY A 71 0.00 20.83 0.22
N ALA A 72 1.31 20.64 0.24
CA ALA A 72 2.29 21.69 0.53
C ALA A 72 2.32 22.78 -0.55
N PHE A 73 2.25 22.41 -1.83
CA PHE A 73 2.32 23.35 -2.95
C PHE A 73 0.97 23.93 -3.36
N GLY A 74 -0.14 23.22 -3.12
CA GLY A 74 -1.48 23.65 -3.56
C GLY A 74 -1.92 24.96 -2.93
N GLY A 75 -1.71 25.14 -1.62
CA GLY A 75 -2.03 26.40 -0.94
C GLY A 75 -1.17 27.59 -1.41
N LEU A 76 0.11 27.33 -1.70
CA LEU A 76 1.04 28.35 -2.23
C LEU A 76 0.67 28.75 -3.66
N LEU A 77 0.39 27.75 -4.51
CA LEU A 77 0.00 27.95 -5.90
C LEU A 77 -1.33 28.71 -5.98
N ALA A 78 -2.32 28.34 -5.16
CA ALA A 78 -3.58 29.07 -5.04
C ALA A 78 -3.37 30.53 -4.61
N ALA A 79 -2.48 30.78 -3.64
CA ALA A 79 -2.14 32.14 -3.20
C ALA A 79 -1.34 32.96 -4.24
N ALA A 80 -0.58 32.29 -5.12
CA ALA A 80 0.11 32.95 -6.22
C ALA A 80 -0.86 33.31 -7.35
N ILE A 81 -1.73 32.36 -7.72
CA ILE A 81 -2.74 32.54 -8.79
C ILE A 81 -3.84 33.50 -8.35
N SER A 82 -4.14 33.63 -7.04
CA SER A 82 -5.11 34.62 -6.55
C SER A 82 -4.76 36.06 -6.92
N LYS A 83 -3.48 36.35 -7.18
CA LYS A 83 -3.01 37.67 -7.65
C LYS A 83 -3.30 37.93 -9.13
N MET A 84 -3.76 36.94 -9.88
CA MET A 84 -4.16 37.06 -11.29
C MET A 84 -5.62 37.49 -11.47
N ASP A 85 -6.25 38.01 -10.42
CA ASP A 85 -7.63 38.49 -10.48
C ASP A 85 -7.75 39.66 -11.48
N GLY A 86 -8.73 39.56 -12.39
CA GLY A 86 -8.96 40.55 -13.44
C GLY A 86 -8.07 40.40 -14.68
N ILE A 87 -7.05 39.52 -14.66
CA ILE A 87 -6.23 39.24 -15.85
C ILE A 87 -7.09 38.53 -16.91
N GLY A 88 -7.17 39.11 -18.11
CA GLY A 88 -7.99 38.59 -19.19
C GLY A 88 -9.51 38.65 -18.92
N GLY A 89 -9.95 39.52 -18.00
CA GLY A 89 -11.36 39.67 -17.65
C GLY A 89 -11.95 38.46 -16.91
N LYS A 90 -11.10 37.60 -16.34
CA LYS A 90 -11.52 36.40 -15.60
C LYS A 90 -11.23 36.55 -14.12
N PRO A 91 -12.10 35.99 -13.25
CA PRO A 91 -11.83 35.96 -11.82
C PRO A 91 -10.70 34.97 -11.51
N ALA A 92 -9.96 35.21 -10.43
CA ALA A 92 -8.80 34.39 -10.08
C ALA A 92 -9.09 32.88 -9.94
N TRP A 93 -10.28 32.51 -9.45
CA TRP A 93 -10.66 31.10 -9.31
C TRP A 93 -10.71 30.37 -10.66
N ALA A 94 -11.03 31.07 -11.76
CA ALA A 94 -11.08 30.47 -13.09
C ALA A 94 -9.66 30.14 -13.59
N TRP A 95 -8.67 30.99 -13.28
CA TRP A 95 -7.27 30.75 -13.63
C TRP A 95 -6.70 29.51 -12.93
N ILE A 96 -7.13 29.21 -11.70
CA ILE A 96 -6.74 27.98 -10.98
C ILE A 96 -7.15 26.76 -11.81
N PHE A 97 -8.43 26.68 -12.22
CA PHE A 97 -8.93 25.56 -13.02
C PHE A 97 -8.28 25.46 -14.40
N ILE A 98 -8.00 26.60 -15.05
CA ILE A 98 -7.37 26.60 -16.39
C ILE A 98 -5.94 26.07 -16.29
N LEU A 99 -5.13 26.57 -15.35
CA LEU A 99 -3.72 26.20 -15.24
C LEU A 99 -3.55 24.75 -14.76
N GLU A 100 -4.25 24.36 -13.69
CA GLU A 100 -4.19 22.97 -13.20
C GLU A 100 -4.81 21.99 -14.18
N GLY A 101 -5.91 22.37 -14.83
CA GLY A 101 -6.56 21.56 -15.87
C GLY A 101 -5.64 21.31 -17.06
N LEU A 102 -4.96 22.35 -17.55
CA LEU A 102 -4.01 22.21 -18.66
C LEU A 102 -2.81 21.32 -18.29
N ALA A 103 -2.24 21.51 -17.10
CA ALA A 103 -1.16 20.64 -16.61
C ALA A 103 -1.61 19.18 -16.52
N THR A 104 -2.83 18.93 -16.08
CA THR A 104 -3.42 17.59 -15.99
C THR A 104 -3.64 16.97 -17.37
N ILE A 105 -4.11 17.74 -18.37
CA ILE A 105 -4.26 17.27 -19.75
C ILE A 105 -2.89 16.89 -20.35
N MET A 106 -1.87 17.70 -20.13
CA MET A 106 -0.50 17.40 -20.59
C MET A 106 0.04 16.13 -19.94
N ALA A 107 -0.11 15.98 -18.62
CA ALA A 107 0.31 14.78 -17.91
C ALA A 107 -0.46 13.53 -18.37
N GLY A 108 -1.79 13.65 -18.57
CA GLY A 108 -2.63 12.58 -19.10
C GLY A 108 -2.21 12.15 -20.50
N THR A 109 -1.90 13.10 -21.39
CA THR A 109 -1.41 12.81 -22.74
C THR A 109 -0.04 12.14 -22.70
N ALA A 110 0.87 12.62 -21.85
CA ALA A 110 2.18 12.02 -21.65
C ALA A 110 2.10 10.58 -21.10
N SER A 111 1.11 10.30 -20.24
CA SER A 111 0.93 8.97 -19.64
C SER A 111 0.69 7.87 -20.67
N PHE A 112 0.09 8.18 -21.82
CA PHE A 112 -0.13 7.23 -22.92
C PHE A 112 1.18 6.68 -23.50
N TRP A 113 2.26 7.48 -23.50
CA TRP A 113 3.57 7.03 -23.97
C TRP A 113 4.44 6.45 -22.85
N MET A 114 4.24 6.91 -21.60
CA MET A 114 5.08 6.51 -20.46
C MET A 114 4.63 5.21 -19.79
N ILE A 115 3.32 4.94 -19.69
CA ILE A 115 2.80 3.75 -19.00
C ILE A 115 2.80 2.56 -19.97
N GLN A 116 3.47 1.48 -19.59
CA GLN A 116 3.45 0.20 -20.30
C GLN A 116 2.72 -0.83 -19.43
N ASP A 117 1.74 -1.54 -20.00
CA ASP A 117 0.81 -2.38 -19.22
C ASP A 117 1.46 -3.56 -18.50
N PHE A 118 2.52 -4.12 -19.09
CA PHE A 118 3.18 -5.29 -18.53
C PHE A 118 4.70 -5.23 -18.74
N PRO A 119 5.50 -5.77 -17.80
CA PRO A 119 6.97 -5.75 -17.88
C PRO A 119 7.50 -6.55 -19.08
N ASP A 120 6.73 -7.49 -19.62
CA ASP A 120 7.06 -8.24 -20.83
C ASP A 120 7.00 -7.38 -22.11
N LYS A 121 6.17 -6.33 -22.12
CA LYS A 121 6.03 -5.34 -23.20
C LYS A 121 6.80 -4.03 -22.93
N ALA A 122 7.45 -3.93 -21.77
CA ALA A 122 8.21 -2.74 -21.39
C ALA A 122 9.38 -2.52 -22.35
N LYS A 123 9.32 -1.42 -23.10
CA LYS A 123 10.37 -0.99 -24.05
C LYS A 123 11.61 -0.40 -23.38
N PHE A 124 11.53 -0.09 -22.08
CA PHE A 124 12.62 0.50 -21.30
C PHE A 124 13.53 -0.54 -20.62
N LEU A 125 13.13 -1.81 -20.60
CA LEU A 125 13.91 -2.90 -20.00
C LEU A 125 14.68 -3.66 -21.07
N THR A 126 15.95 -3.97 -20.79
CA THR A 126 16.70 -4.96 -21.56
C THR A 126 16.09 -6.37 -21.38
N ASP A 127 16.37 -7.30 -22.29
CA ASP A 127 15.79 -8.64 -22.21
C ASP A 127 16.24 -9.40 -20.95
N GLU A 128 17.46 -9.13 -20.45
CA GLU A 128 17.95 -9.67 -19.17
C GLU A 128 17.20 -9.10 -17.96
N GLU A 129 16.99 -7.77 -17.92
CA GLU A 129 16.21 -7.12 -16.86
C GLU A 129 14.74 -7.55 -16.89
N ARG A 130 14.16 -7.73 -18.08
CA ARG A 130 12.81 -8.25 -18.25
C ARG A 130 12.69 -9.67 -17.69
N ALA A 131 13.63 -10.56 -18.03
CA ALA A 131 13.63 -11.92 -17.50
C ALA A 131 13.79 -11.93 -15.97
N PHE A 132 14.63 -11.06 -15.42
CA PHE A 132 14.78 -10.89 -13.98
C PHE A 132 13.49 -10.40 -13.32
N VAL A 133 12.85 -9.36 -13.85
CA VAL A 133 11.59 -8.83 -13.33
C VAL A 133 10.49 -9.89 -13.42
N VAL A 134 10.38 -10.62 -14.52
CA VAL A 134 9.37 -11.68 -14.67
C VAL A 134 9.56 -12.79 -13.65
N HIS A 135 10.78 -13.31 -13.53
CA HIS A 135 11.12 -14.35 -12.57
C HIS A 135 10.90 -13.89 -11.12
N ARG A 136 11.26 -12.64 -10.81
CA ARG A 136 11.08 -12.03 -9.49
C ARG A 136 9.60 -11.97 -9.09
N LEU A 137 8.78 -11.54 -10.03
CA LEU A 137 7.38 -11.23 -9.81
C LEU A 137 6.55 -12.55 -9.78
N GLN A 138 7.06 -13.62 -10.44
CA GLN A 138 6.60 -15.01 -10.30
C GLN A 138 7.01 -15.59 -8.94
N SER A 139 8.24 -15.35 -8.47
CA SER A 139 8.70 -15.81 -7.15
C SER A 139 7.95 -15.18 -5.97
N ASP A 140 7.29 -14.04 -6.20
CA ASP A 140 6.55 -13.30 -5.17
C ASP A 140 5.06 -13.67 -5.11
N ASP A 141 4.58 -14.61 -5.94
CA ASP A 141 3.14 -14.92 -6.15
C ASP A 141 2.29 -13.65 -6.40
N GLN A 142 2.93 -12.54 -6.79
CA GLN A 142 2.31 -11.28 -7.20
C GLN A 142 1.84 -11.37 -8.65
N PHE A 143 2.46 -12.25 -9.43
CA PHE A 143 2.05 -12.52 -10.79
C PHE A 143 0.82 -13.43 -10.84
N SER A 144 -0.27 -12.87 -11.39
CA SER A 144 -1.30 -13.68 -12.05
C SER A 144 -0.80 -14.28 -13.40
N ALA A 145 0.53 -14.39 -13.61
CA ALA A 145 1.12 -14.84 -14.89
C ALA A 145 0.82 -16.30 -15.21
N ALA A 146 0.33 -17.10 -14.26
CA ALA A 146 -0.06 -18.48 -14.52
C ALA A 146 -1.48 -18.63 -15.10
N GLY A 147 -2.05 -17.56 -15.69
CA GLY A 147 -3.36 -17.64 -16.35
C GLY A 147 -4.51 -17.96 -15.39
N GLU A 148 -4.40 -17.55 -14.13
CA GLU A 148 -5.52 -17.67 -13.19
C GLU A 148 -6.67 -16.81 -13.72
N LYS A 149 -7.74 -17.46 -14.16
CA LYS A 149 -8.98 -16.77 -14.55
C LYS A 149 -9.62 -16.21 -13.28
N LEU A 150 -10.09 -14.97 -13.34
CA LEU A 150 -10.91 -14.39 -12.28
C LEU A 150 -12.11 -15.31 -12.04
N ARG A 151 -12.19 -15.89 -10.84
CA ARG A 151 -13.32 -16.72 -10.40
C ARG A 151 -14.08 -15.97 -9.33
N ALA A 152 -15.42 -16.03 -9.40
CA ALA A 152 -16.29 -15.47 -8.37
C ALA A 152 -15.97 -16.00 -6.97
N LYS A 153 -15.43 -17.23 -6.87
CA LYS A 153 -14.93 -17.82 -5.62
C LYS A 153 -13.99 -16.88 -4.85
N TYR A 154 -13.01 -16.26 -5.51
CA TYR A 154 -12.04 -15.38 -4.85
C TYR A 154 -12.67 -14.09 -4.33
N ILE A 155 -13.71 -13.59 -5.02
CA ILE A 155 -14.49 -12.41 -4.59
C ILE A 155 -15.26 -12.75 -3.32
N PHE A 156 -15.99 -13.87 -3.31
CA PHE A 156 -16.74 -14.31 -2.13
C PHE A 156 -15.82 -14.68 -0.95
N GLN A 157 -14.63 -15.23 -1.22
CA GLN A 157 -13.61 -15.44 -0.19
C GLN A 157 -13.16 -14.11 0.43
N ALA A 158 -12.87 -13.08 -0.37
CA ALA A 158 -12.50 -11.77 0.15
C ALA A 158 -13.63 -11.10 0.94
N LEU A 159 -14.88 -11.24 0.49
CA LEU A 159 -16.06 -10.69 1.15
C LEU A 159 -16.41 -11.37 2.49
N LYS A 160 -16.16 -12.67 2.61
CA LYS A 160 -16.38 -13.42 3.85
C LYS A 160 -15.22 -13.32 4.83
N ASP A 161 -14.07 -12.84 4.38
CA ASP A 161 -12.88 -12.72 5.21
C ASP A 161 -13.05 -11.59 6.24
N TRP A 162 -12.99 -11.95 7.52
CA TRP A 162 -13.04 -10.99 8.63
C TRP A 162 -11.90 -9.96 8.55
N LYS A 163 -10.77 -10.31 7.92
CA LYS A 163 -9.64 -9.39 7.76
C LYS A 163 -9.97 -8.23 6.84
N THR A 164 -10.78 -8.45 5.80
CA THR A 164 -11.23 -7.38 4.91
C THR A 164 -12.08 -6.36 5.66
N TRP A 165 -13.00 -6.83 6.52
CA TRP A 165 -13.87 -5.96 7.30
C TRP A 165 -13.14 -5.19 8.39
N LEU A 166 -12.24 -5.85 9.14
CA LEU A 166 -11.40 -5.14 10.11
C LEU A 166 -10.39 -4.22 9.43
N GLY A 167 -9.85 -4.60 8.27
CA GLY A 167 -8.99 -3.75 7.45
C GLY A 167 -9.70 -2.49 6.98
N MET A 168 -10.98 -2.59 6.58
CA MET A 168 -11.82 -1.44 6.23
C MET A 168 -11.97 -0.49 7.42
N LEU A 169 -12.33 -1.00 8.60
CA LEU A 169 -12.47 -0.15 9.80
C LEU A 169 -11.15 0.46 10.26
N CYS A 170 -10.05 -0.29 10.18
CA CYS A 170 -8.71 0.20 10.48
C CYS A 170 -8.31 1.34 9.54
N TYR A 171 -8.59 1.19 8.24
CA TYR A 171 -8.27 2.20 7.23
C TYR A 171 -9.12 3.45 7.35
N ILE A 172 -10.40 3.33 7.74
CA ILE A 172 -11.24 4.49 8.03
C ILE A 172 -10.68 5.34 9.18
N GLY A 173 -10.14 4.69 10.21
CA GLY A 173 -9.61 5.38 11.38
C GLY A 173 -8.47 6.35 11.06
N SER A 174 -7.76 6.16 9.95
CA SER A 174 -6.78 7.12 9.41
C SER A 174 -7.29 7.89 8.20
N GLY A 175 -8.08 7.27 7.31
CA GLY A 175 -8.59 7.88 6.08
C GLY A 175 -9.58 9.02 6.31
N GLY A 176 -10.52 8.87 7.25
CA GLY A 176 -11.45 9.95 7.61
C GLY A 176 -10.72 11.21 8.11
N PRO A 177 -9.85 11.08 9.14
CA PRO A 177 -8.99 12.16 9.59
C PRO A 177 -8.09 12.74 8.51
N LEU A 178 -7.53 11.93 7.61
CA LEU A 178 -6.70 12.43 6.50
C LEU A 178 -7.46 13.41 5.60
N HIS A 179 -8.67 13.03 5.17
CA HIS A 179 -9.47 13.90 4.30
C HIS A 179 -9.86 15.20 5.02
N ALA A 180 -10.33 15.11 6.26
CA ALA A 180 -10.72 16.28 7.03
C ALA A 180 -9.53 17.19 7.33
N PHE A 181 -8.39 16.61 7.71
CA PHE A 181 -7.15 17.33 7.96
C PHE A 181 -6.71 18.06 6.69
N SER A 182 -6.64 17.36 5.55
CA SER A 182 -6.19 17.99 4.30
C SER A 182 -7.11 19.12 3.82
N LEU A 183 -8.42 19.02 4.05
CA LEU A 183 -9.39 20.04 3.64
C LEU A 183 -9.39 21.25 4.58
N PHE A 184 -9.24 21.03 5.89
CA PHE A 184 -9.48 22.07 6.90
C PHE A 184 -8.23 22.56 7.62
N THR A 185 -7.02 22.04 7.32
CA THR A 185 -5.77 22.52 7.95
C THR A 185 -5.58 24.04 7.88
N PRO A 186 -5.74 24.70 6.72
CA PRO A 186 -5.62 26.17 6.66
C PRO A 186 -6.67 26.88 7.52
N SER A 187 -7.88 26.32 7.61
CA SER A 187 -8.96 26.87 8.45
C SER A 187 -8.66 26.72 9.94
N ILE A 188 -8.08 25.58 10.35
CA ILE A 188 -7.62 25.32 11.73
C ILE A 188 -6.49 26.28 12.09
N ILE A 189 -5.54 26.54 11.18
CA ILE A 189 -4.45 27.49 11.44
C ILE A 189 -4.96 28.93 11.48
N HIS A 190 -5.87 29.31 10.59
CA HIS A 190 -6.49 30.64 10.58
C HIS A 190 -7.18 30.96 11.92
N GLN A 191 -7.83 29.96 12.51
CA GLN A 191 -8.45 30.07 13.83
C GLN A 191 -7.47 30.45 14.95
N LEU A 192 -6.18 30.13 14.80
CA LEU A 192 -5.14 30.46 15.80
C LEU A 192 -4.80 31.96 15.83
N GLY A 193 -5.44 32.78 14.98
CA GLY A 193 -5.23 34.23 14.89
C GLY A 193 -4.35 34.66 13.72
N TYR A 194 -3.98 33.74 12.83
CA TYR A 194 -3.22 34.04 11.61
C TYR A 194 -4.14 34.50 10.48
N THR A 195 -3.66 35.41 9.63
CA THR A 195 -4.37 35.82 8.41
C THR A 195 -4.50 34.65 7.43
N ALA A 196 -5.48 34.71 6.51
CA ALA A 196 -5.73 33.62 5.57
C ALA A 196 -4.49 33.25 4.73
N THR A 197 -3.69 34.25 4.30
CA THR A 197 -2.46 34.02 3.55
C THR A 197 -1.38 33.37 4.44
N SER A 198 -1.18 33.88 5.66
CA SER A 198 -0.22 33.31 6.60
C SER A 198 -0.60 31.87 7.00
N ALA A 199 -1.89 31.58 7.15
CA ALA A 199 -2.38 30.24 7.50
C ALA A 199 -2.10 29.20 6.41
N ASN A 200 -2.25 29.58 5.14
CA ASN A 200 -1.86 28.72 4.02
C ASN A 200 -0.35 28.48 3.99
N LEU A 201 0.46 29.52 4.20
CA LEU A 201 1.92 29.38 4.25
C LEU A 201 2.38 28.50 5.43
N LEU A 202 1.76 28.62 6.60
CA LEU A 202 2.04 27.81 7.78
C LEU A 202 1.58 26.34 7.64
N SER A 203 0.71 26.03 6.68
CA SER A 203 0.35 24.64 6.39
C SER A 203 1.46 23.90 5.62
N VAL A 204 2.30 24.62 4.87
CA VAL A 204 3.37 24.02 4.03
C VAL A 204 4.38 23.22 4.86
N PRO A 205 4.94 23.76 5.96
CA PRO A 205 5.85 23.01 6.83
C PRO A 205 5.22 21.76 7.46
N VAL A 206 3.91 21.80 7.76
CA VAL A 206 3.17 20.66 8.33
C VAL A 206 3.13 19.50 7.32
N TYR A 207 2.83 19.80 6.05
CA TYR A 207 2.83 18.78 5.00
C TYR A 207 4.23 18.27 4.65
N ALA A 208 5.24 19.14 4.67
CA ALA A 208 6.63 18.73 4.48
C ALA A 208 7.09 17.76 5.59
N TRP A 209 6.72 18.05 6.85
CA TRP A 209 6.96 17.15 7.97
C TRP A 209 6.25 15.80 7.81
N ALA A 210 4.96 15.83 7.43
CA ALA A 210 4.19 14.62 7.16
C ALA A 210 4.80 13.77 6.04
N CYS A 211 5.34 14.40 4.99
CA CYS A 211 6.06 13.76 3.90
C CYS A 211 7.27 12.97 4.40
N LEU A 212 8.16 13.64 5.14
CA LEU A 212 9.37 13.03 5.69
C LEU A 212 9.04 11.84 6.60
N LEU A 213 8.06 12.01 7.48
CA LEU A 213 7.61 10.91 8.35
C LEU A 213 7.00 9.76 7.57
N THR A 214 6.20 10.02 6.54
CA THR A 214 5.56 8.95 5.74
C THR A 214 6.60 8.06 5.06
N ILE A 215 7.67 8.66 4.52
CA ILE A 215 8.79 7.93 3.92
C ILE A 215 9.60 7.19 5.00
N GLY A 216 9.94 7.88 6.10
CA GLY A 216 10.72 7.29 7.20
C GLY A 216 10.03 6.09 7.86
N VAL A 217 8.71 6.18 8.07
CA VAL A 217 7.89 5.08 8.60
C VAL A 217 7.78 3.95 7.59
N GLY A 218 7.58 4.24 6.30
CA GLY A 218 7.58 3.22 5.26
C GLY A 218 8.87 2.38 5.30
N TYR A 219 10.02 3.05 5.32
CA TYR A 219 11.33 2.40 5.38
C TYR A 219 11.56 1.59 6.67
N THR A 220 11.20 2.15 7.83
CA THR A 220 11.43 1.49 9.13
C THR A 220 10.46 0.34 9.37
N ALA A 221 9.18 0.50 9.00
CA ALA A 221 8.16 -0.53 9.12
C ALA A 221 8.47 -1.74 8.22
N ASP A 222 9.02 -1.51 7.03
CA ASP A 222 9.49 -2.58 6.15
C ASP A 222 10.67 -3.37 6.74
N ARG A 223 11.61 -2.71 7.42
CA ARG A 223 12.75 -3.39 8.09
C ARG A 223 12.35 -4.20 9.31
N ILE A 224 11.49 -3.64 10.15
CA ILE A 224 11.11 -4.27 11.43
C ILE A 224 10.05 -5.35 11.19
N GLY A 225 9.15 -5.13 10.23
CA GLY A 225 8.10 -6.07 9.86
C GLY A 225 6.95 -6.17 10.87
N ASN A 226 6.90 -5.34 11.92
CA ASN A 226 5.80 -5.31 12.90
C ASN A 226 4.87 -4.12 12.64
N ARG A 227 4.19 -4.12 11.50
CA ARG A 227 3.43 -2.97 10.98
C ARG A 227 2.27 -2.56 11.87
N GLY A 228 1.64 -3.48 12.61
CA GLY A 228 0.53 -3.14 13.49
C GLY A 228 0.95 -2.33 14.72
N ILE A 229 2.16 -2.55 15.25
CA ILE A 229 2.69 -1.74 16.37
C ILE A 229 2.91 -0.29 15.93
N PHE A 230 3.45 -0.10 14.72
CA PHE A 230 3.56 1.25 14.14
C PHE A 230 2.19 1.91 14.02
N ASN A 231 1.15 1.19 13.59
CA ASN A 231 -0.21 1.73 13.55
C ASN A 231 -0.67 2.21 14.93
N LEU A 232 -0.51 1.41 15.98
CA LEU A 232 -0.91 1.80 17.33
C LEU A 232 -0.14 3.03 17.84
N ILE A 233 1.17 3.10 17.61
CA ILE A 233 2.00 4.24 18.03
C ILE A 233 1.53 5.53 17.36
N PHE A 234 1.39 5.52 16.03
CA PHE A 234 0.99 6.72 15.28
C PHE A 234 -0.46 7.13 15.55
N LEU A 235 -1.38 6.18 15.72
CA LEU A 235 -2.75 6.49 16.16
C LEU A 235 -2.76 7.14 17.55
N THR A 236 -1.89 6.70 18.48
CA THR A 236 -1.78 7.30 19.80
C THR A 236 -1.22 8.73 19.74
N ILE A 237 -0.22 8.98 18.88
CA ILE A 237 0.32 10.32 18.63
C ILE A 237 -0.76 11.24 18.03
N GLY A 238 -1.53 10.74 17.05
CA GLY A 238 -2.65 11.47 16.46
C GLY A 238 -3.75 11.77 17.48
N MET A 239 -4.06 10.81 18.35
CA MET A 239 -5.03 10.98 19.45
C MET A 239 -4.61 12.12 20.38
N ALA A 240 -3.34 12.15 20.80
CA ALA A 240 -2.79 13.24 21.60
C ALA A 240 -2.89 14.59 20.88
N GLY A 241 -2.58 14.64 19.58
CA GLY A 241 -2.71 15.86 18.76
C GLY A 241 -4.14 16.42 18.76
N TYR A 242 -5.15 15.57 18.51
CA TYR A 242 -6.54 16.04 18.52
C TYR A 242 -7.07 16.38 19.91
N ILE A 243 -6.65 15.68 20.97
CA ILE A 243 -7.00 16.05 22.36
C ILE A 243 -6.47 17.44 22.69
N ILE A 244 -5.23 17.75 22.29
CA ILE A 244 -4.65 19.09 22.49
C ILE A 244 -5.42 20.13 21.68
N LEU A 245 -5.81 19.85 20.42
CA LEU A 245 -6.61 20.77 19.62
C LEU A 245 -7.99 21.08 20.23
N ILE A 246 -8.61 20.10 20.91
CA ILE A 246 -9.91 20.30 21.58
C ILE A 246 -9.76 21.19 22.83
N THR A 247 -8.72 20.93 23.62
CA THR A 247 -8.56 21.49 24.98
C THR A 247 -7.75 22.79 25.02
N SER A 248 -6.74 22.92 24.15
CA SER A 248 -5.86 24.08 24.12
C SER A 248 -6.56 25.30 23.52
N ARG A 249 -6.23 26.45 24.09
CA ARG A 249 -6.56 27.78 23.56
C ARG A 249 -5.31 28.61 23.25
N ASN A 250 -4.12 28.04 23.48
CA ASN A 250 -2.85 28.68 23.19
C ASN A 250 -2.49 28.43 21.70
N PRO A 251 -2.24 29.49 20.89
CA PRO A 251 -1.88 29.35 19.48
C PRO A 251 -0.65 28.48 19.22
N ALA A 252 0.40 28.62 20.02
CA ALA A 252 1.66 27.89 19.81
C ALA A 252 1.48 26.39 20.08
N LEU A 253 0.79 26.05 21.17
CA LEU A 253 0.49 24.66 21.52
C LEU A 253 -0.46 24.01 20.51
N SER A 254 -1.45 24.76 20.01
CA SER A 254 -2.39 24.26 19.00
C SER A 254 -1.70 24.06 17.64
N TYR A 255 -0.77 24.94 17.27
CA TYR A 255 0.05 24.75 16.07
C TYR A 255 0.96 23.52 16.18
N PHE A 256 1.59 23.30 17.32
CA PHE A 256 2.32 22.05 17.60
C PHE A 256 1.41 20.81 17.51
N ALA A 257 0.17 20.92 18.00
CA ALA A 257 -0.80 19.84 17.91
C ALA A 257 -1.19 19.47 16.47
N VAL A 258 -1.17 20.43 15.54
CA VAL A 258 -1.34 20.18 14.09
C VAL A 258 -0.21 19.30 13.55
N TYR A 259 1.05 19.51 13.99
CA TYR A 259 2.17 18.61 13.63
C TYR A 259 2.00 17.20 14.19
N LEU A 260 1.49 17.07 15.42
CA LEU A 260 1.20 15.77 16.03
C LEU A 260 0.05 15.04 15.32
N ALA A 261 -0.99 15.77 14.92
CA ALA A 261 -2.07 15.20 14.13
C ALA A 261 -1.54 14.73 12.76
N ALA A 262 -0.74 15.56 12.07
CA ALA A 262 -0.14 15.21 10.79
C ALA A 262 0.77 13.98 10.89
N SER A 263 1.61 13.90 11.92
CA SER A 263 2.50 12.75 12.15
C SER A 263 1.73 11.47 12.44
N GLY A 264 0.60 11.58 13.14
CA GLY A 264 -0.27 10.44 13.43
C GLY A 264 -1.04 9.93 12.21
N ILE A 265 -1.47 10.78 11.28
CA ILE A 265 -2.42 10.40 10.22
C ILE A 265 -1.73 9.95 8.93
N TYR A 266 -0.75 10.73 8.43
CA TYR A 266 -0.20 10.52 7.09
C TYR A 266 0.57 9.20 6.92
N PRO A 267 1.48 8.81 7.84
CA PRO A 267 2.22 7.55 7.70
C PRO A 267 1.33 6.30 7.78
N LEU A 268 0.17 6.39 8.44
CA LEU A 268 -0.74 5.27 8.63
C LEU A 268 -1.38 4.78 7.33
N ILE A 269 -1.58 5.67 6.35
CA ILE A 269 -2.25 5.33 5.09
C ILE A 269 -1.47 4.25 4.32
N PRO A 270 -0.21 4.49 3.90
CA PRO A 270 0.58 3.47 3.23
C PRO A 270 0.92 2.30 4.17
N ASN A 271 1.14 2.55 5.47
CA ASN A 271 1.46 1.46 6.41
C ASN A 271 0.31 0.47 6.57
N THR A 272 -0.93 0.95 6.68
CA THR A 272 -2.12 0.09 6.82
C THR A 272 -2.37 -0.69 5.54
N ILE A 273 -2.27 -0.05 4.36
CA ILE A 273 -2.43 -0.75 3.07
C ILE A 273 -1.40 -1.86 2.92
N ALA A 274 -0.13 -1.57 3.21
CA ALA A 274 0.93 -2.58 3.17
C ALA A 274 0.71 -3.70 4.20
N TRP A 275 0.25 -3.36 5.41
CA TRP A 275 -0.05 -4.34 6.44
C TRP A 275 -1.19 -5.29 6.04
N MET A 276 -2.27 -4.75 5.45
CA MET A 276 -3.38 -5.56 4.95
C MET A 276 -2.97 -6.42 3.75
N SER A 277 -2.21 -5.85 2.82
CA SER A 277 -1.67 -6.57 1.65
C SER A 277 -0.82 -7.78 2.07
N ASN A 278 0.00 -7.62 3.10
CA ASN A 278 0.86 -8.68 3.63
C ASN A 278 0.11 -9.77 4.41
N ASN A 279 -1.17 -9.56 4.75
CA ASN A 279 -1.99 -10.51 5.49
C ASN A 279 -3.08 -11.19 4.65
N VAL A 280 -3.04 -10.97 3.33
CA VAL A 280 -3.91 -11.63 2.35
C VAL A 280 -3.04 -12.26 1.27
N GLU A 281 -3.27 -13.53 0.98
CA GLU A 281 -2.59 -14.30 -0.07
C GLU A 281 -3.55 -14.57 -1.24
N GLY A 282 -2.96 -14.73 -2.42
CA GLY A 282 -3.70 -14.81 -3.69
C GLY A 282 -3.92 -13.43 -4.31
N SER A 283 -3.45 -13.27 -5.55
CA SER A 283 -3.48 -11.99 -6.28
C SER A 283 -4.89 -11.40 -6.36
N TYR A 284 -5.88 -12.19 -6.80
CA TYR A 284 -7.27 -11.72 -6.92
C TYR A 284 -7.94 -11.42 -5.58
N LYS A 285 -7.80 -12.30 -4.57
CA LYS A 285 -8.38 -12.08 -3.24
C LYS A 285 -7.80 -10.80 -2.61
N ARG A 286 -6.48 -10.62 -2.72
CA ARG A 286 -5.79 -9.41 -2.25
C ARG A 286 -6.27 -8.16 -2.98
N SER A 287 -6.39 -8.19 -4.31
CA SER A 287 -6.90 -7.05 -5.08
C SER A 287 -8.32 -6.66 -4.68
N VAL A 288 -9.21 -7.63 -4.48
CA VAL A 288 -10.59 -7.38 -4.03
C VAL A 288 -10.59 -6.80 -2.61
N ALA A 289 -9.83 -7.39 -1.69
CA ALA A 289 -9.75 -6.92 -0.31
C ALA A 289 -9.19 -5.48 -0.23
N LEU A 290 -8.07 -5.21 -0.90
CA LEU A 290 -7.49 -3.86 -0.94
C LEU A 290 -8.41 -2.86 -1.65
N GLY A 291 -9.09 -3.28 -2.72
CA GLY A 291 -10.09 -2.47 -3.41
C GLY A 291 -11.23 -2.05 -2.48
N MET A 292 -11.75 -2.97 -1.66
CA MET A 292 -12.76 -2.66 -0.66
C MET A 292 -12.24 -1.70 0.42
N ILE A 293 -11.05 -1.98 0.98
CA ILE A 293 -10.42 -1.16 2.02
C ILE A 293 -10.25 0.29 1.54
N ILE A 294 -9.67 0.49 0.36
CA ILE A 294 -9.42 1.81 -0.21
C ILE A 294 -10.74 2.51 -0.56
N SER A 295 -11.69 1.81 -1.16
CA SER A 295 -13.00 2.37 -1.53
C SER A 295 -13.77 2.87 -0.31
N PHE A 296 -13.77 2.07 0.77
CA PHE A 296 -14.46 2.44 2.00
C PHE A 296 -13.78 3.62 2.69
N GLY A 297 -12.45 3.74 2.60
CA GLY A 297 -11.75 4.96 3.02
C GLY A 297 -12.16 6.18 2.21
N ASN A 298 -12.24 6.08 0.89
CA ASN A 298 -12.63 7.20 0.02
C ASN A 298 -14.07 7.69 0.27
N LEU A 299 -14.99 6.81 0.68
CA LEU A 299 -16.35 7.22 1.09
C LEU A 299 -16.32 8.22 2.26
N ASN A 300 -15.29 8.19 3.10
CA ASN A 300 -15.16 9.15 4.20
C ASN A 300 -14.83 10.56 3.70
N GLY A 301 -14.39 10.75 2.45
CA GLY A 301 -14.25 12.09 1.87
C GLY A 301 -15.55 12.90 1.94
N ALA A 302 -16.69 12.26 1.65
CA ALA A 302 -18.01 12.89 1.73
C ALA A 302 -18.47 13.19 3.17
N VAL A 303 -18.09 12.34 4.13
CA VAL A 303 -18.37 12.60 5.55
C VAL A 303 -17.49 13.74 6.05
N SER A 304 -16.18 13.65 5.77
CA SER A 304 -15.16 14.58 6.22
C SER A 304 -15.36 16.00 5.73
N SER A 305 -15.89 16.22 4.52
CA SER A 305 -16.23 17.56 4.01
C SER A 305 -17.30 18.28 4.83
N ASN A 306 -18.09 17.56 5.63
CA ASN A 306 -19.19 18.11 6.42
C ASN A 306 -18.88 18.23 7.93
N ILE A 307 -17.68 17.83 8.36
CA ILE A 307 -17.29 17.78 9.78
C ILE A 307 -17.06 19.19 10.36
N TYR A 308 -16.37 20.05 9.62
CA TYR A 308 -16.03 21.41 10.07
C TYR A 308 -17.06 22.42 9.56
N ARG A 309 -18.07 22.69 10.40
CA ARG A 309 -19.18 23.58 10.04
C ARG A 309 -18.92 25.01 10.49
N ALA A 310 -19.43 25.98 9.75
CA ALA A 310 -19.28 27.40 10.08
C ALA A 310 -19.86 27.77 11.46
N ARG A 311 -20.90 27.04 11.94
CA ARG A 311 -21.53 27.24 13.25
C ARG A 311 -20.65 26.84 14.43
N ASP A 312 -19.67 25.96 14.21
CA ASP A 312 -18.78 25.47 15.28
C ASP A 312 -17.51 26.34 15.39
N LYS A 313 -17.46 27.46 14.65
CA LYS A 313 -16.40 28.47 14.77
C LYS A 313 -16.40 29.10 16.17
N PRO A 314 -15.24 29.53 16.68
CA PRO A 314 -13.93 29.34 16.09
C PRO A 314 -13.36 27.95 16.40
N TRP A 315 -13.67 27.33 17.54
CA TRP A 315 -12.89 26.20 18.08
C TRP A 315 -13.13 24.81 17.48
N TYR A 316 -14.14 24.65 16.61
CA TYR A 316 -14.47 23.41 15.91
C TYR A 316 -14.41 22.14 16.79
N THR A 317 -14.84 22.24 18.05
CA THR A 317 -14.68 21.17 19.05
C THR A 317 -15.37 19.88 18.63
N LEU A 318 -16.55 19.98 18.02
CA LEU A 318 -17.25 18.82 17.47
C LEU A 318 -16.46 18.19 16.32
N GLY A 319 -15.89 19.01 15.44
CA GLY A 319 -15.12 18.51 14.30
C GLY A 319 -13.90 17.71 14.74
N HIS A 320 -13.11 18.28 15.65
CA HIS A 320 -11.99 17.58 16.28
C HIS A 320 -12.43 16.33 17.06
N GLY A 321 -13.59 16.37 17.74
CA GLY A 321 -14.15 15.22 18.46
C GLY A 321 -14.55 14.07 17.54
N ILE A 322 -15.13 14.35 16.37
CA ILE A 322 -15.45 13.32 15.37
C ILE A 322 -14.15 12.69 14.84
N LEU A 323 -13.11 13.49 14.58
CA LEU A 323 -11.81 12.94 14.16
C LEU A 323 -11.14 12.10 15.23
N LEU A 324 -11.27 12.50 16.50
CA LEU A 324 -10.83 11.69 17.63
C LEU A 324 -11.56 10.35 17.69
N MET A 325 -12.88 10.34 17.46
CA MET A 325 -13.67 9.10 17.36
C MET A 325 -13.14 8.18 16.25
N TYR A 326 -12.84 8.72 15.07
CA TYR A 326 -12.24 7.95 13.98
C TYR A 326 -10.91 7.31 14.39
N ILE A 327 -10.03 8.08 15.03
CA ILE A 327 -8.72 7.58 15.50
C ILE A 327 -8.90 6.48 16.55
N ILE A 328 -9.86 6.63 17.47
CA ILE A 328 -10.16 5.60 18.48
C ILE A 328 -10.68 4.32 17.80
N ILE A 329 -11.57 4.43 16.81
CA ILE A 329 -12.03 3.27 16.02
C ILE A 329 -10.84 2.59 15.35
N GLY A 330 -9.95 3.38 14.71
CA GLY A 330 -8.72 2.86 14.10
C GLY A 330 -7.81 2.16 15.10
N TRP A 331 -7.69 2.69 16.33
CA TRP A 331 -6.83 2.15 17.37
C TRP A 331 -7.38 0.82 17.90
N VAL A 332 -8.66 0.78 18.24
CA VAL A 332 -9.34 -0.43 18.74
C VAL A 332 -9.32 -1.53 17.68
N THR A 333 -9.59 -1.18 16.42
CA THR A 333 -9.60 -2.15 15.32
C THR A 333 -8.20 -2.63 14.96
N SER A 334 -7.18 -1.76 14.98
CA SER A 334 -5.77 -2.17 14.84
C SER A 334 -5.35 -3.12 15.95
N PHE A 335 -5.72 -2.82 17.20
CA PHE A 335 -5.41 -3.66 18.35
C PHE A 335 -6.10 -5.03 18.25
N ALA A 336 -7.39 -5.05 17.91
CA ALA A 336 -8.14 -6.28 17.68
C ALA A 336 -7.53 -7.10 16.52
N PHE A 337 -7.11 -6.44 15.44
CA PHE A 337 -6.48 -7.08 14.29
C PHE A 337 -5.19 -7.79 14.72
N ILE A 338 -4.30 -7.12 15.46
CA ILE A 338 -3.07 -7.73 16.01
C ILE A 338 -3.39 -8.98 16.84
N ILE A 339 -4.35 -8.89 17.76
CA ILE A 339 -4.73 -10.01 18.63
C ILE A 339 -5.24 -11.19 17.80
N LEU A 340 -6.13 -10.93 16.84
CA LEU A 340 -6.73 -11.99 16.02
C LEU A 340 -5.68 -12.65 15.11
N LEU A 341 -4.76 -11.88 14.53
CA LEU A 341 -3.64 -12.43 13.75
C LEU A 341 -2.72 -13.29 14.62
N ARG A 342 -2.36 -12.83 15.84
CA ARG A 342 -1.57 -13.62 16.80
C ARG A 342 -2.29 -14.90 17.21
N ARG A 343 -3.59 -14.81 17.49
CA ARG A 343 -4.41 -15.96 17.88
C ARG A 343 -4.46 -16.99 16.75
N GLU A 344 -4.60 -16.54 15.50
CA GLU A 344 -4.64 -17.45 14.35
C GLU A 344 -3.28 -18.09 14.09
N ASN A 345 -2.17 -17.35 14.22
CA ASN A 345 -0.83 -17.92 14.18
C ASN A 345 -0.61 -18.96 15.29
N ALA A 346 -1.05 -18.69 16.52
CA ALA A 346 -0.92 -19.62 17.65
C ALA A 346 -1.78 -20.90 17.45
N LYS A 347 -2.96 -20.81 16.83
CA LYS A 347 -3.75 -22.01 16.45
C LYS A 347 -3.02 -22.88 15.44
N ARG A 348 -2.31 -22.27 14.49
CA ARG A 348 -1.48 -22.99 13.51
C ARG A 348 -0.27 -23.65 14.16
N GLU A 349 0.37 -23.00 15.13
CA GLU A 349 1.46 -23.61 15.90
C GLU A 349 1.01 -24.82 16.72
N ARG A 350 -0.26 -24.85 17.15
CA ARG A 350 -0.88 -26.01 17.81
C ARG A 350 -1.39 -27.09 16.85
N GLY A 351 -1.21 -26.93 15.54
CA GLY A 351 -1.66 -27.88 14.51
C GLY A 351 -3.17 -27.91 14.27
N GLU A 352 -3.96 -27.00 14.86
CA GLU A 352 -5.44 -26.99 14.73
C GLU A 352 -5.93 -26.70 13.30
N ARG A 353 -5.03 -26.18 12.46
CA ARG A 353 -5.27 -25.80 11.07
C ARG A 353 -4.52 -26.68 10.07
N ASP A 354 -3.91 -27.77 10.54
CA ASP A 354 -3.14 -28.66 9.68
C ASP A 354 -4.06 -29.41 8.73
N GLU A 355 -3.53 -29.64 7.54
CA GLU A 355 -4.21 -30.30 6.43
C GLU A 355 -3.59 -31.68 6.24
N VAL A 356 -4.38 -32.63 5.76
CA VAL A 356 -3.88 -33.97 5.48
C VAL A 356 -3.37 -33.98 4.04
N LEU A 357 -2.08 -34.22 3.87
CA LEU A 357 -1.48 -34.48 2.56
C LEU A 357 -1.64 -35.96 2.24
N THR A 358 -2.15 -36.24 1.05
CA THR A 358 -2.37 -37.62 0.59
C THR A 358 -1.03 -38.17 0.10
N ASP A 359 -0.26 -38.81 0.99
CA ASP A 359 0.89 -39.60 0.55
C ASP A 359 0.40 -40.87 -0.15
N ALA A 360 0.97 -41.17 -1.32
CA ALA A 360 0.66 -42.34 -2.14
C ALA A 360 0.88 -43.70 -1.42
N SER A 361 1.37 -43.70 -0.17
CA SER A 361 1.60 -44.90 0.66
C SER A 361 0.57 -45.13 1.77
N CYS A 362 -0.42 -44.25 1.96
CA CYS A 362 -1.43 -44.41 3.01
C CYS A 362 -2.83 -44.51 2.40
N SER A 363 -3.09 -45.65 1.74
CA SER A 363 -4.45 -46.11 1.47
C SER A 363 -5.10 -46.45 2.82
N GLU A 364 -6.37 -46.06 2.98
CA GLU A 364 -7.25 -46.35 4.12
C GLU A 364 -7.00 -45.56 5.41
N LYS A 365 -7.40 -44.29 5.38
CA LYS A 365 -8.45 -43.78 6.27
C LYS A 365 -8.91 -42.44 5.73
N ALA A 366 -10.14 -42.41 5.21
CA ALA A 366 -10.88 -41.18 5.01
C ALA A 366 -11.14 -40.57 6.40
N VAL A 367 -10.13 -39.90 6.96
CA VAL A 367 -10.36 -38.94 8.02
C VAL A 367 -11.00 -37.76 7.31
N GLU A 368 -12.29 -37.52 7.58
CA GLU A 368 -12.93 -36.23 7.37
C GLU A 368 -12.10 -35.19 8.12
N SER A 369 -11.02 -34.72 7.51
CA SER A 369 -10.20 -33.70 8.11
C SER A 369 -11.02 -32.41 7.97
N ARG A 370 -11.30 -31.76 9.10
CA ARG A 370 -12.04 -30.49 9.14
C ARG A 370 -11.43 -29.41 8.22
N ASN A 371 -10.16 -29.60 7.85
CA ASN A 371 -9.36 -28.67 7.08
C ASN A 371 -9.06 -29.19 5.64
N GLY A 372 -9.68 -30.27 5.16
CA GLY A 372 -9.50 -30.76 3.79
C GLY A 372 -8.27 -31.65 3.55
N VAL A 373 -8.32 -32.39 2.44
CA VAL A 373 -7.32 -33.35 2.01
C VAL A 373 -6.80 -32.93 0.64
N TYR A 374 -5.49 -32.79 0.48
CA TYR A 374 -4.86 -32.30 -0.75
C TYR A 374 -3.76 -33.26 -1.24
N ALA A 375 -3.50 -33.28 -2.54
CA ALA A 375 -2.46 -34.14 -3.11
C ALA A 375 -1.06 -33.54 -2.92
N THR A 376 -0.94 -32.21 -2.98
CA THR A 376 0.33 -31.50 -2.77
C THR A 376 0.13 -30.22 -1.95
N VAL A 377 1.23 -29.73 -1.36
CA VAL A 377 1.26 -28.43 -0.65
C VAL A 377 0.90 -27.26 -1.57
N GLU A 378 1.27 -27.35 -2.85
CA GLU A 378 0.98 -26.30 -3.85
C GLU A 378 -0.51 -26.22 -4.15
N GLU A 379 -1.21 -27.36 -4.19
CA GLU A 379 -2.66 -27.42 -4.39
C GLU A 379 -3.41 -26.83 -3.18
N ALA A 380 -3.01 -27.20 -1.97
CA ALA A 380 -3.50 -26.63 -0.72
C ALA A 380 -3.33 -25.10 -0.69
N LYS A 381 -2.13 -24.61 -1.01
CA LYS A 381 -1.81 -23.17 -1.08
C LYS A 381 -2.69 -22.44 -2.10
N ARG A 382 -2.93 -23.05 -3.27
CA ARG A 382 -3.75 -22.44 -4.33
C ARG A 382 -5.23 -22.38 -3.96
N ASP A 383 -5.75 -23.41 -3.31
CA ASP A 383 -7.17 -23.50 -2.97
C ASP A 383 -7.55 -22.61 -1.78
N LYS A 384 -6.70 -22.62 -0.74
CA LYS A 384 -6.94 -21.90 0.52
C LYS A 384 -6.33 -20.52 0.60
N GLY A 385 -5.28 -20.25 -0.17
CA GLY A 385 -4.49 -19.03 -0.03
C GLY A 385 -3.98 -18.87 1.40
N ASP A 386 -4.34 -17.75 2.02
CA ASP A 386 -3.88 -17.33 3.35
C ASP A 386 -4.45 -18.15 4.52
N GLU A 387 -5.42 -19.03 4.24
CA GLU A 387 -5.93 -20.00 5.21
C GLU A 387 -5.03 -21.22 5.36
N TRP A 388 -4.11 -21.47 4.42
CA TRP A 388 -3.17 -22.59 4.43
C TRP A 388 -2.37 -22.67 5.74
N SER A 389 -2.10 -23.89 6.21
CA SER A 389 -1.43 -24.18 7.49
C SER A 389 -0.02 -23.59 7.60
N GLY A 390 0.69 -23.46 6.47
CA GLY A 390 2.03 -22.89 6.40
C GLY A 390 2.06 -21.35 6.39
N TYR A 391 0.93 -20.68 6.14
CA TYR A 391 0.88 -19.22 6.11
C TYR A 391 1.09 -18.62 7.50
N ARG A 392 1.85 -17.52 7.59
CA ARG A 392 2.11 -16.80 8.83
C ARG A 392 1.73 -15.33 8.66
N TYR A 393 0.77 -14.90 9.47
CA TYR A 393 0.32 -13.52 9.48
C TYR A 393 1.35 -12.60 10.14
N ILE A 394 1.44 -11.38 9.62
CA ILE A 394 2.34 -10.34 10.11
C ILE A 394 1.57 -9.40 11.03
N THR A 395 2.04 -9.24 12.27
CA THR A 395 1.40 -8.42 13.30
C THR A 395 1.70 -6.94 13.19
#